data_AF-A0A9W5ENI7-F1
#
_entry.id   AF-A0A9W5ENI7-F1
#
_cell.length_a   1.000
_cell.length_b   1.000
_cell.length_c   1.000
_cell.angle_alpha   90.00
_cell.angle_beta   90.00
_cell.angle_gamma   90.00
#
_symmetry.space_group_name_H-M   'P 1'
#
loop_
_entity.id
_entity.type
_entity.pdbx_description
1 polymer ?
#
loop_
_entity_poly.entity_id
_entity_poly.type
_entity_poly.pdbx_seq_one_letter_code
_entity_poly.pdbx_strand_id
1 'polypeptide(L)'
;MNQHDYQIALRRELDAHTDAALRVLAGLFPRLPEKAREIQFGIFPDQDGEGTFSVVIGLDGPDLYVLNKAIEGHRHLFDVVHGETGLTPPVPMFARDPGFCVQDAIADTAADWIEALWERGGRAVSPLPACIYADEDYGTTTPRSLSADVAPALR
;
A
#
# COMPACT_ATOMS: atom_id res chain seq x y z
N MET A 1 -10.54 7.16 21.24
CA MET A 1 -10.70 7.65 19.85
C MET A 1 -11.61 6.66 19.14
N ASN A 2 -12.57 7.12 18.34
CA ASN A 2 -13.41 6.21 17.54
C ASN A 2 -12.70 5.86 16.21
N GLN A 3 -13.28 4.92 15.45
CA GLN A 3 -12.72 4.47 14.17
C GLN A 3 -12.54 5.62 13.16
N HIS A 4 -13.52 6.51 13.03
CA HIS A 4 -13.47 7.59 12.05
C HIS A 4 -12.33 8.59 12.34
N ASP A 5 -12.20 9.00 13.61
CA ASP A 5 -11.12 9.89 14.06
C ASP A 5 -9.75 9.25 13.84
N TYR A 6 -9.64 7.93 14.09
CA TYR A 6 -8.42 7.16 13.82
C TYR A 6 -8.05 7.18 12.33
N GLN A 7 -9.00 6.87 11.45
CA GLN A 7 -8.79 6.84 10.01
C GLN A 7 -8.41 8.22 9.46
N ILE A 8 -9.03 9.30 9.95
CA ILE A 8 -8.65 10.68 9.57
C ILE A 8 -7.21 10.98 9.99
N ALA A 9 -6.82 10.62 11.21
CA ALA A 9 -5.47 10.86 11.71
C ALA A 9 -4.44 10.05 10.91
N LEU A 10 -4.71 8.78 10.64
CA LEU A 10 -3.85 7.92 9.84
C LEU A 10 -3.73 8.43 8.40
N ARG A 11 -4.85 8.85 7.79
CA ARG A 11 -4.86 9.39 6.43
C ARG A 11 -3.97 10.63 6.29
N ARG A 12 -3.99 11.52 7.28
CA ARG A 12 -3.10 12.71 7.27
C ARG A 12 -1.62 12.33 7.26
N GLU A 13 -1.25 11.31 8.02
CA GLU A 13 0.14 10.83 8.08
C GLU A 13 0.57 10.19 6.74
N LEU A 14 -0.31 9.37 6.15
CA LEU A 14 -0.09 8.81 4.81
C LEU A 14 0.01 9.92 3.74
N ASP A 15 -0.87 10.92 3.80
CA ASP A 15 -0.87 12.03 2.85
C ASP A 15 0.45 12.81 2.90
N ALA A 16 1.06 12.98 4.09
CA ALA A 16 2.38 13.60 4.26
C ALA A 16 3.52 12.84 3.56
N HIS A 17 3.33 11.54 3.29
CA HIS A 17 4.28 10.67 2.60
C HIS A 17 3.99 10.50 1.11
N THR A 18 2.94 11.13 0.60
CA THR A 18 2.52 10.98 -0.80
C THR A 18 3.63 11.28 -1.81
N ASP A 19 4.36 12.37 -1.64
CA ASP A 19 5.40 12.74 -2.61
C ASP A 19 6.56 11.74 -2.64
N ALA A 20 6.87 11.11 -1.49
CA ALA A 20 7.86 10.02 -1.44
C ALA A 20 7.34 8.78 -2.18
N ALA A 21 6.10 8.38 -1.90
CA ALA A 21 5.44 7.25 -2.56
C ALA A 21 5.34 7.44 -4.08
N LEU A 22 5.01 8.64 -4.56
CA LEU A 22 4.96 8.96 -5.99
C LEU A 22 6.35 8.85 -6.66
N ARG A 23 7.43 9.20 -5.97
CA ARG A 23 8.80 8.99 -6.49
C ARG A 23 9.15 7.51 -6.58
N VAL A 24 8.71 6.69 -5.63
CA VAL A 24 8.88 5.24 -5.69
C VAL A 24 8.16 4.67 -6.91
N LEU A 25 6.89 5.05 -7.14
CA LEU A 25 6.13 4.63 -8.32
C LEU A 25 6.79 5.07 -9.64
N ALA A 26 7.24 6.32 -9.72
CA ALA A 26 7.94 6.82 -10.90
C ALA A 26 9.25 6.06 -11.18
N GLY A 27 9.96 5.64 -10.14
CA GLY A 27 11.15 4.77 -10.25
C GLY A 27 10.82 3.33 -10.60
N LEU A 28 9.66 2.82 -10.16
CA LEU A 28 9.18 1.46 -10.41
C LEU A 28 8.86 1.22 -11.88
N PHE A 29 8.05 2.07 -12.52
CA PHE A 29 7.49 1.76 -13.85
C PHE A 29 8.52 1.42 -14.93
N PRO A 30 9.67 2.12 -15.06
CA PRO A 30 10.70 1.78 -16.05
C PRO A 30 11.42 0.45 -15.79
N ARG A 31 11.21 -0.17 -14.62
CA ARG A 31 11.86 -1.42 -14.17
C ARG A 31 10.92 -2.63 -14.23
N LEU A 32 9.66 -2.42 -14.57
CA LEU A 32 8.69 -3.51 -14.68
C LEU A 32 9.19 -4.53 -15.72
N PRO A 33 9.42 -5.80 -15.31
CA PRO A 33 9.79 -6.85 -16.24
C PRO A 33 8.66 -7.11 -17.24
N GLU A 34 9.01 -7.45 -18.48
CA GLU A 34 8.04 -7.74 -19.56
C GLU A 34 7.05 -8.86 -19.18
N LYS A 35 7.47 -9.81 -18.33
CA LYS A 35 6.65 -10.93 -17.89
C LYS A 35 5.67 -10.58 -16.76
N ALA A 36 5.80 -9.42 -16.12
CA ALA A 36 4.88 -8.99 -15.09
C ALA A 36 3.49 -8.72 -15.68
N ARG A 37 2.45 -9.13 -14.96
CA ARG A 37 1.05 -9.05 -15.42
C ARG A 37 0.25 -8.00 -14.66
N GLU A 38 0.58 -7.81 -13.38
CA GLU A 38 -0.11 -6.90 -12.48
C GLU A 38 0.87 -6.39 -11.41
N ILE A 39 0.68 -5.14 -10.99
CA ILE A 39 1.35 -4.59 -9.82
C ILE A 39 0.48 -4.88 -8.59
N GLN A 40 1.05 -5.46 -7.55
CA GLN A 40 0.31 -5.76 -6.32
C GLN A 40 0.75 -4.81 -5.20
N PHE A 41 -0.20 -4.08 -4.63
CA PHE A 41 -0.01 -3.26 -3.44
C PHE A 41 -0.53 -4.04 -2.23
N GLY A 42 0.38 -4.61 -1.45
CA GLY A 42 0.06 -5.36 -0.24
C GLY A 42 0.13 -4.48 1.00
N ILE A 43 -0.91 -4.53 1.82
CA ILE A 43 -0.98 -3.85 3.12
C ILE A 43 -0.85 -4.92 4.21
N PHE A 44 0.11 -4.75 5.12
CA PHE A 44 0.44 -5.72 6.16
C PHE A 44 0.30 -5.06 7.53
N PRO A 45 -0.91 -4.99 8.11
CA PRO A 45 -1.11 -4.59 9.50
C PRO A 45 -0.52 -5.61 10.46
N ASP A 46 0.12 -5.14 11.52
CA ASP A 46 0.63 -6.00 12.57
C ASP A 46 -0.50 -6.58 13.45
N GLN A 47 -0.31 -7.83 13.84
CA GLN A 47 -1.23 -8.63 14.63
C GLN A 47 -1.13 -8.33 16.12
N ASP A 48 0.03 -7.86 16.57
CA ASP A 48 0.28 -7.60 17.99
C ASP A 48 -0.41 -6.31 18.49
N GLY A 49 -1.04 -5.56 17.58
CA GLY A 49 -1.83 -4.39 17.93
C GLY A 49 -0.97 -3.23 18.45
N GLU A 50 0.30 -3.19 18.05
CA GLU A 50 1.18 -2.04 18.33
C GLU A 50 0.96 -0.89 17.34
N GLY A 51 0.16 -1.11 16.29
CA GLY A 51 -0.12 -0.12 15.25
C GLY A 51 0.96 -0.03 14.18
N THR A 52 1.93 -0.95 14.17
CA THR A 52 2.88 -1.07 13.06
C THR A 52 2.17 -1.67 11.84
N PHE A 53 2.58 -1.26 10.65
CA PHE A 53 2.13 -1.85 9.39
C PHE A 53 3.09 -1.48 8.26
N SER A 54 3.02 -2.22 7.16
CA SER A 54 3.79 -1.94 5.95
C SER A 54 2.89 -1.91 4.72
N VAL A 55 3.22 -1.05 3.75
CA VAL A 55 2.62 -1.01 2.42
C VAL A 55 3.72 -1.28 1.41
N VAL A 56 3.62 -2.43 0.76
CA VAL A 56 4.66 -2.94 -0.13
C VAL A 56 4.15 -3.21 -1.54
N ILE A 57 5.06 -3.14 -2.49
CA ILE A 57 4.85 -3.44 -3.90
C ILE A 57 5.41 -4.83 -4.19
N GLY A 58 4.57 -5.65 -4.80
CA GLY A 58 4.91 -6.89 -5.47
C GLY A 58 4.51 -6.86 -6.94
N LEU A 59 4.88 -7.92 -7.65
CA LEU A 59 4.46 -8.16 -9.03
C LEU A 59 3.85 -9.55 -9.15
N ASP A 60 2.74 -9.64 -9.87
CA ASP A 60 2.21 -10.91 -10.36
C ASP A 60 2.83 -11.29 -11.71
N GLY A 61 2.98 -12.60 -11.94
CA GLY A 61 3.48 -13.17 -13.17
C GLY A 61 4.27 -14.47 -12.96
N PRO A 62 4.85 -15.03 -14.02
CA PRO A 62 5.70 -16.20 -13.89
C PRO A 62 7.02 -15.85 -13.18
N ASP A 63 7.46 -16.73 -12.29
CA ASP A 63 8.71 -16.58 -11.52
C ASP A 63 8.73 -15.35 -10.60
N LEU A 64 7.86 -15.39 -9.58
CA LEU A 64 7.68 -14.30 -8.60
C LEU A 64 8.98 -13.88 -7.93
N TYR A 65 9.94 -14.78 -7.73
CA TYR A 65 11.23 -14.44 -7.15
C TYR A 65 12.00 -13.46 -8.06
N VAL A 66 12.14 -13.80 -9.35
CA VAL A 66 12.82 -12.94 -10.32
C VAL A 66 12.09 -11.61 -10.49
N LEU A 67 10.76 -11.62 -10.57
CA LEU A 67 9.95 -10.40 -10.73
C LEU A 67 10.15 -9.46 -9.54
N ASN A 68 9.99 -9.96 -8.32
CA ASN A 68 10.14 -9.14 -7.13
C ASN A 68 11.59 -8.68 -6.90
N LYS A 69 12.58 -9.47 -7.33
CA LYS A 69 13.98 -9.05 -7.27
C LYS A 69 14.29 -7.89 -8.22
N ALA A 70 13.65 -7.83 -9.38
CA ALA A 70 13.84 -6.73 -10.34
C ALA A 70 13.40 -5.36 -9.79
N ILE A 71 12.43 -5.35 -8.86
CA ILE A 71 11.90 -4.13 -8.26
C ILE A 71 12.33 -3.91 -6.81
N GLU A 72 13.28 -4.69 -6.28
CA GLU A 72 13.67 -4.72 -4.86
C GLU A 72 13.87 -3.32 -4.24
N GLY A 73 14.56 -2.42 -4.94
CA GLY A 73 14.81 -1.05 -4.46
C GLY A 73 13.58 -0.10 -4.49
N HIS A 74 12.42 -0.58 -4.94
CA HIS A 74 11.17 0.18 -5.05
C HIS A 74 9.99 -0.56 -4.42
N ARG A 75 10.25 -1.57 -3.57
CA ARG A 75 9.20 -2.39 -2.96
C ARG A 75 8.48 -1.73 -1.81
N HIS A 76 9.04 -0.73 -1.18
CA HIS A 76 8.47 -0.14 0.04
C HIS A 76 7.85 1.22 -0.29
N LEU A 77 6.54 1.36 -0.05
CA LEU A 77 5.83 2.64 -0.18
C LEU A 77 5.73 3.37 1.15
N PHE A 78 5.48 2.61 2.22
CA PHE A 78 5.31 3.15 3.56
C PHE A 78 5.52 2.03 4.58
N ASP A 79 6.40 2.24 5.56
CA ASP A 79 6.65 1.27 6.62
C ASP A 79 6.60 1.98 7.97
N VAL A 80 5.79 1.48 8.90
CA VAL A 80 5.78 1.91 10.29
C VAL A 80 6.63 0.94 11.10
N VAL A 81 7.66 1.47 11.75
CA VAL A 81 8.52 0.70 12.64
C VAL A 81 8.41 1.21 14.07
N HIS A 82 8.54 0.31 15.03
CA HIS A 82 8.66 0.68 16.44
C HIS A 82 10.12 1.00 16.77
N GLY A 83 10.42 2.28 17.01
CA GLY A 83 11.73 2.77 17.44
C GLY A 83 11.77 3.14 18.92
N GLU A 84 12.94 3.57 19.42
CA GLU A 84 13.13 3.93 20.84
C GLU A 84 12.20 5.06 21.33
N THR A 85 11.76 5.93 20.42
CA THR A 85 10.87 7.06 20.71
C THR A 85 9.40 6.81 20.35
N GLY A 86 9.04 5.56 20.06
CA GLY A 86 7.71 5.16 19.58
C GLY A 86 7.68 4.87 18.07
N LEU A 87 6.48 4.92 17.49
CA LEU A 87 6.28 4.59 16.07
C LEU A 87 6.88 5.65 15.15
N THR A 88 7.55 5.20 14.08
CA THR A 88 8.05 6.04 13.00
C THR A 88 7.62 5.45 11.67
N PRO A 89 6.84 6.17 10.83
CA PRO A 89 6.24 7.49 11.08
C PRO A 89 5.25 7.52 12.26
N PRO A 90 4.94 8.70 12.82
CA PRO A 90 4.11 8.85 14.02
C PRO A 90 2.62 8.63 13.73
N VAL A 91 2.24 7.41 13.37
CA VAL A 91 0.86 7.01 13.13
C VAL A 91 0.02 7.10 14.42
N PRO A 92 -1.30 7.29 14.33
CA PRO A 92 -2.14 7.44 15.51
C PRO A 92 -2.09 6.21 16.42
N MET A 93 -1.94 6.45 17.72
CA MET A 93 -2.07 5.41 18.75
C MET A 93 -3.56 5.17 19.08
N PHE A 94 -3.87 3.98 19.58
CA PHE A 94 -5.20 3.57 20.01
C PHE A 94 -5.19 2.99 21.42
N ALA A 95 -6.37 2.90 22.04
CA ALA A 95 -6.50 2.27 23.35
C ALA A 95 -6.36 0.74 23.22
N ARG A 96 -5.98 0.06 24.31
CA ARG A 96 -5.87 -1.40 24.36
C ARG A 96 -7.14 -2.13 23.89
N ASP A 97 -8.30 -1.56 24.16
CA ASP A 97 -9.59 -2.00 23.64
C ASP A 97 -10.25 -0.81 22.93
N PRO A 98 -10.00 -0.63 21.62
CA PRO A 98 -10.44 0.55 20.89
C PRO A 98 -11.93 0.49 20.51
N GLY A 99 -12.59 -0.66 20.67
CA GLY A 99 -14.00 -0.86 20.32
C GLY A 99 -14.28 -0.97 18.81
N PHE A 100 -13.24 -1.17 17.99
CA PHE A 100 -13.31 -1.45 16.55
C PHE A 100 -12.08 -2.26 16.12
N CYS A 101 -12.11 -2.86 14.92
CA CYS A 101 -10.95 -3.55 14.35
C CYS A 101 -9.96 -2.52 13.79
N VAL A 102 -8.79 -2.40 14.41
CA VAL A 102 -7.77 -1.42 14.00
C VAL A 102 -7.12 -1.83 12.69
N GLN A 103 -6.91 -3.13 12.49
CA GLN A 103 -6.33 -3.68 11.28
C GLN A 103 -7.20 -3.38 10.06
N ASP A 104 -8.53 -3.53 10.18
CA ASP A 104 -9.46 -3.13 9.12
C ASP A 104 -9.40 -1.62 8.85
N ALA A 105 -9.35 -0.81 9.91
CA ALA A 105 -9.23 0.63 9.78
C ALA A 105 -7.92 1.05 9.09
N ILE A 106 -6.79 0.38 9.37
CA ILE A 106 -5.50 0.57 8.70
C ILE A 106 -5.62 0.17 7.23
N ALA A 107 -6.09 -1.05 6.96
CA ALA A 107 -6.21 -1.60 5.62
C ALA A 107 -7.07 -0.73 4.71
N ASP A 108 -8.27 -0.36 5.15
CA ASP A 108 -9.17 0.48 4.35
C ASP A 108 -8.58 1.89 4.11
N THR A 109 -7.95 2.49 5.13
CA THR A 109 -7.34 3.84 4.99
C THR A 109 -6.13 3.83 4.05
N ALA A 110 -5.28 2.81 4.16
CA ALA A 110 -4.14 2.63 3.28
C ALA A 110 -4.59 2.33 1.85
N ALA A 111 -5.64 1.52 1.66
CA ALA A 111 -6.21 1.26 0.35
C ALA A 111 -6.73 2.55 -0.32
N ASP A 112 -7.46 3.39 0.41
CA ASP A 112 -7.93 4.70 -0.08
C ASP A 112 -6.76 5.63 -0.47
N TRP A 113 -5.65 5.58 0.27
CA TRP A 113 -4.46 6.35 -0.05
C TRP A 113 -3.74 5.82 -1.30
N ILE A 114 -3.61 4.49 -1.44
CA ILE A 114 -2.99 3.85 -2.62
C ILE A 114 -3.81 4.13 -3.88
N GLU A 115 -5.14 4.08 -3.80
CA GLU A 115 -6.02 4.45 -4.91
C GLU A 115 -5.80 5.92 -5.33
N ALA A 116 -5.68 6.84 -4.37
CA ALA A 116 -5.36 8.24 -4.66
C ALA A 116 -3.95 8.42 -5.27
N LEU A 117 -2.95 7.64 -4.83
CA LEU A 117 -1.62 7.61 -5.45
C LEU A 117 -1.69 7.12 -6.90
N TRP A 118 -2.48 6.07 -7.14
CA TRP A 118 -2.68 5.50 -8.45
C TRP A 118 -3.30 6.49 -9.42
N GLU A 119 -4.37 7.17 -9.02
CA GLU A 119 -5.00 8.20 -9.86
C GLU A 119 -4.03 9.35 -10.20
N ARG A 120 -3.14 9.71 -9.27
CA ARG A 120 -2.19 10.81 -9.45
C ARG A 120 -0.95 10.46 -10.25
N GLY A 121 -0.44 9.23 -10.14
CA GLY A 121 0.88 8.86 -10.67
C GLY A 121 0.95 7.50 -11.37
N GLY A 122 -0.04 6.64 -11.22
CA GLY A 122 -0.06 5.28 -11.78
C GLY A 122 -0.94 5.16 -13.02
N ARG A 123 -2.20 5.59 -12.96
CA ARG A 123 -3.25 5.30 -13.96
C ARG A 123 -2.84 5.64 -15.39
N ALA A 124 -2.26 6.83 -15.59
CA ALA A 124 -1.86 7.30 -16.92
C ALA A 124 -0.46 6.86 -17.37
N VAL A 125 0.33 6.22 -16.50
CA VAL A 125 1.76 5.97 -16.72
C VAL A 125 2.09 4.47 -16.71
N SER A 126 1.43 3.71 -15.85
CA SER A 126 1.69 2.28 -15.68
C SER A 126 1.29 1.51 -16.95
N PRO A 127 2.15 0.61 -17.45
CA PRO A 127 1.79 -0.31 -18.53
C PRO A 127 0.97 -1.51 -18.05
N LEU A 128 0.80 -1.69 -16.73
CA LEU A 128 0.10 -2.80 -16.10
C LEU A 128 -1.05 -2.30 -15.22
N PRO A 129 -2.15 -3.06 -15.09
CA PRO A 129 -3.11 -2.84 -14.01
C PRO A 129 -2.46 -3.09 -12.64
N ALA A 130 -3.18 -2.71 -11.58
CA ALA A 130 -2.77 -3.02 -10.22
C ALA A 130 -3.90 -3.59 -9.37
N CYS A 131 -3.54 -4.27 -8.29
CA CYS A 131 -4.45 -4.77 -7.28
C CYS A 131 -3.97 -4.33 -5.89
N ILE A 132 -4.88 -3.77 -5.09
CA ILE A 132 -4.66 -3.51 -3.67
C ILE A 132 -5.23 -4.67 -2.89
N TYR A 133 -4.45 -5.25 -1.98
CA TYR A 133 -4.92 -6.26 -1.03
C TYR A 133 -4.34 -5.98 0.36
N ALA A 134 -4.97 -6.55 1.38
CA ALA A 134 -4.43 -6.58 2.72
C ALA A 134 -4.22 -8.02 3.16
N ASP A 135 -3.18 -8.23 3.97
CA ASP A 135 -2.83 -9.54 4.50
C ASP A 135 -3.92 -10.10 5.43
N GLU A 136 -3.99 -11.42 5.57
CA GLU A 136 -4.95 -12.13 6.44
C GLU A 136 -6.43 -11.72 6.27
N ASP A 137 -6.82 -11.31 5.05
CA ASP A 137 -8.17 -10.85 4.71
C ASP A 137 -8.65 -9.63 5.53
N TYR A 138 -7.72 -8.82 6.06
CA TYR A 138 -8.06 -7.55 6.70
C TYR A 138 -8.65 -6.53 5.71
N GLY A 139 -9.36 -5.55 6.26
CA GLY A 139 -10.05 -4.54 5.50
C GLY A 139 -11.44 -4.99 5.09
N THR A 140 -12.33 -4.01 4.90
CA THR A 140 -13.73 -4.28 4.55
C THR A 140 -14.02 -4.11 3.07
N THR A 141 -13.05 -3.59 2.33
CA THR A 141 -13.19 -3.18 0.93
C THR A 141 -12.07 -3.70 0.01
N THR A 142 -11.15 -4.50 0.55
CA THR A 142 -10.07 -5.18 -0.17
C THR A 142 -10.49 -6.60 -0.56
N PRO A 143 -9.99 -7.15 -1.68
CA PRO A 143 -9.08 -6.52 -2.64
C PRO A 143 -9.77 -5.50 -3.57
N ARG A 144 -9.00 -4.54 -4.10
CA ARG A 144 -9.45 -3.53 -5.07
C ARG A 144 -8.63 -3.58 -6.34
N SER A 145 -9.28 -3.67 -7.50
CA SER A 145 -8.60 -3.61 -8.80
C SER A 145 -8.50 -2.18 -9.33
N LEU A 146 -7.33 -1.82 -9.84
CA LEU A 146 -6.99 -0.51 -10.38
C LEU A 146 -6.60 -0.64 -11.86
N SER A 147 -7.34 0.07 -12.71
CA SER A 147 -7.09 0.06 -14.15
C SER A 147 -5.93 0.98 -14.53
N ALA A 148 -5.16 0.60 -15.54
CA ALA A 148 -4.19 1.47 -16.21
C ALA A 148 -4.67 1.85 -17.61
N ASP A 149 -4.54 3.13 -17.97
CA ASP A 149 -4.98 3.65 -19.26
C ASP A 149 -4.03 3.27 -20.41
N VAL A 150 -2.77 2.92 -20.07
CA VAL A 150 -1.73 2.53 -21.03
C VAL A 150 -1.63 1.00 -21.18
N ALA A 151 -2.40 0.24 -20.39
CA ALA A 151 -2.36 -1.21 -20.45
C ALA A 151 -2.69 -1.67 -21.88
N PRO A 152 -1.84 -2.53 -22.50
CA PRO A 152 -2.13 -3.02 -23.83
C PRO A 152 -3.49 -3.73 -23.78
N ALA A 153 -4.38 -3.37 -24.72
CA ALA A 153 -5.61 -4.12 -24.92
C ALA A 153 -5.25 -5.60 -25.02
N LEU A 154 -5.74 -6.40 -24.06
CA LEU A 154 -5.58 -7.85 -24.03
C LEU A 154 -5.78 -8.39 -25.45
N ARG A 155 -4.69 -8.86 -26.07
CA ARG A 155 -4.71 -9.53 -27.38
C ARG A 155 -4.80 -11.03 -27.19
#